data_AF-A0A2V8Q5W2-F1
#
_entry.id   AF-A0A2V8Q5W2-F1
#
_cell.length_a   1.000
_cell.length_b   1.000
_cell.length_c   1.000
_cell.angle_alpha   90.00
_cell.angle_beta   90.00
_cell.angle_gamma   90.00
#
_symmetry.space_group_name_H-M   'P 1'
#
loop_
_entity.id
_entity.type
_entity.pdbx_description
1 polymer ?
#
loop_
_entity_poly.entity_id
_entity_poly.type
_entity_poly.pdbx_seq_one_letter_code
_entity_poly.pdbx_strand_id
1 'polypeptide(L)'
;MREHDAQQAASLARVLGISPILAQLLNSRGYTSENSAAAFLYPNYEQIHEPYLMLGMREAVARLQLAIDNDERILIYGDYDVDGTTGTAVLLRALKLLGARTGFHVPHRFTEGYGIQQAALEKALGEGYKLVVSVDCGIRAHEPLYWAQAHGLDVIITDHHLPDEDEGAPPAFAVLNIRTWQG
;
A
#
# COMPACT_ATOMS: atom_id res chain seq x y z
N MET A 1 27.82 26.72 5.47
CA MET A 1 26.74 26.61 6.48
C MET A 1 26.47 28.03 6.97
N ARG A 2 25.26 28.56 6.84
CA ARG A 2 24.99 29.94 7.28
C ARG A 2 24.94 29.96 8.81
N GLU A 3 25.34 31.06 9.43
CA GLU A 3 25.40 31.20 10.89
C GLU A 3 24.05 30.92 11.57
N HIS A 4 22.96 31.29 10.89
CA HIS A 4 21.58 30.98 11.27
C HIS A 4 21.30 29.47 11.38
N ASP A 5 21.81 28.67 10.44
CA ASP A 5 21.57 27.21 10.40
C ASP A 5 22.27 26.51 11.58
N ALA A 6 23.44 27.02 11.99
CA ALA A 6 24.21 26.50 13.12
C ALA A 6 23.56 26.84 14.47
N GLN A 7 23.04 28.06 14.62
CA GLN A 7 22.30 28.48 15.82
C GLN A 7 21.00 27.68 15.99
N GLN A 8 20.25 27.48 14.90
CA GLN A 8 19.05 26.64 14.91
C GLN A 8 19.38 25.20 15.30
N ALA A 9 20.44 24.61 14.74
CA ALA A 9 20.83 23.24 15.06
C ALA A 9 21.27 23.10 16.53
N ALA A 10 22.01 24.08 17.06
CA ALA A 10 22.41 24.08 18.48
C ALA A 10 21.20 24.17 19.42
N SER A 11 20.19 24.97 19.06
CA SER A 11 18.93 25.07 19.81
C SER A 11 18.18 23.73 19.78
N LEU A 12 18.00 23.16 18.59
CA LEU A 12 17.30 21.89 18.39
C LEU A 12 17.99 20.74 19.14
N ALA A 13 19.33 20.70 19.12
CA ALA A 13 20.13 19.73 19.87
C ALA A 13 19.85 19.77 21.38
N ARG A 14 19.79 20.98 21.94
CA ARG A 14 19.52 21.19 23.37
C ARG A 14 18.11 20.77 23.75
N VAL A 15 17.12 21.21 22.99
CA VAL A 15 15.70 20.99 23.30
C VAL A 15 15.33 19.52 23.21
N LEU A 16 15.82 18.81 22.18
CA LEU A 16 15.53 17.38 21.99
C LEU A 16 16.50 16.44 22.71
N GLY A 17 17.52 16.97 23.40
CA GLY A 17 18.55 16.16 24.06
C GLY A 17 19.37 15.29 23.09
N ILE A 18 19.56 15.73 21.85
CA ILE A 18 20.26 15.00 20.80
C ILE A 18 21.65 15.59 20.51
N SER A 19 22.49 14.84 19.80
CA SER A 19 23.81 15.35 19.41
C SER A 19 23.72 16.54 18.46
N PRO A 20 24.67 17.50 18.51
CA PRO A 20 24.72 18.62 17.56
C PRO A 20 24.79 18.18 16.09
N ILE A 21 25.45 17.05 15.81
CA ILE A 21 25.54 16.48 14.46
C ILE A 21 24.17 16.01 13.99
N LEU A 22 23.40 15.32 14.84
CA LEU A 22 22.05 14.88 14.50
C LEU A 22 21.12 16.06 14.24
N ALA A 23 21.19 17.12 15.08
CA ALA A 23 20.41 18.33 14.87
C ALA A 23 20.77 19.06 13.56
N GLN A 24 22.06 19.12 13.18
CA GLN A 24 22.47 19.68 11.89
C GLN A 24 21.93 18.85 10.71
N LEU A 25 21.94 17.52 10.81
CA LEU A 25 21.39 16.63 9.79
C LEU A 25 19.87 16.79 9.64
N LEU A 26 19.14 16.99 10.73
CA LEU A 26 17.70 17.24 10.73
C LEU A 26 17.37 18.58 10.05
N ASN A 27 18.07 19.66 10.42
CA ASN A 27 17.93 20.96 9.76
C ASN A 27 18.21 20.87 8.26
N SER A 28 19.25 20.13 7.87
CA SER A 28 19.63 19.95 6.45
C SER A 28 18.57 19.19 5.65
N ARG A 29 17.73 18.40 6.33
CA ARG A 29 16.59 17.66 5.76
C ARG A 29 15.26 18.41 5.86
N GLY A 30 15.25 19.65 6.37
CA GLY A 30 14.06 20.48 6.50
C GLY A 30 13.31 20.38 7.84
N TYR A 31 13.77 19.55 8.77
CA TYR A 31 13.20 19.41 10.12
C TYR A 31 13.78 20.48 11.05
N THR A 32 13.33 21.72 10.88
CA THR A 32 13.90 22.90 11.56
C THR A 32 13.19 23.27 12.87
N SER A 33 12.05 22.63 13.18
CA SER A 33 11.31 22.87 14.41
C SER A 33 11.40 21.67 15.36
N GLU A 34 11.27 21.93 16.67
CA GLU A 34 11.19 20.88 17.69
C GLU A 34 10.13 19.84 17.34
N ASN A 35 8.90 20.27 17.03
CA ASN A 35 7.80 19.37 16.72
C ASN A 35 8.07 18.49 15.50
N SER A 36 8.59 19.07 14.40
CA SER A 36 8.86 18.30 13.18
C SER A 36 10.02 17.31 13.34
N ALA A 37 11.07 17.72 14.05
CA ALA A 37 12.20 16.86 14.36
C ALA A 37 11.84 15.75 15.37
N ALA A 38 11.07 16.08 16.42
CA ALA A 38 10.58 15.10 17.38
C ALA A 38 9.67 14.07 16.72
N ALA A 39 8.72 14.51 15.88
CA ALA A 39 7.83 13.61 15.15
C ALA A 39 8.58 12.64 14.23
N PHE A 40 9.67 13.10 13.59
CA PHE A 40 10.51 12.26 12.75
C PHE A 40 11.35 11.24 13.55
N LEU A 41 11.95 11.68 14.67
CA LEU A 41 12.82 10.81 15.49
C LEU A 41 12.04 9.81 16.33
N TYR A 42 10.85 10.20 16.79
CA TYR A 42 10.03 9.45 17.73
C TYR A 42 8.63 9.26 17.16
N PRO A 43 8.49 8.52 16.04
CA PRO A 43 7.20 8.26 15.45
C PRO A 43 6.34 7.44 16.40
N ASN A 44 5.04 7.70 16.42
CA ASN A 44 4.07 6.97 17.22
C ASN A 44 2.79 6.65 16.43
N TYR A 45 1.98 5.73 16.95
CA TYR A 45 0.77 5.27 16.27
C TYR A 45 -0.32 6.34 16.12
N GLU A 46 -0.33 7.38 16.97
CA GLU A 46 -1.30 8.48 16.87
C GLU A 46 -1.04 9.37 15.64
N GLN A 47 0.14 9.26 15.03
CA GLN A 47 0.51 9.98 13.82
C GLN A 47 0.12 9.24 12.54
N ILE A 48 -0.43 8.03 12.63
CA ILE A 48 -0.94 7.28 11.47
C ILE A 48 -2.30 7.86 11.06
N HIS A 49 -2.49 8.06 9.76
CA HIS A 49 -3.77 8.51 9.22
C HIS A 49 -4.92 7.55 9.56
N GLU A 50 -6.09 8.12 9.83
CA GLU A 50 -7.32 7.33 10.04
C GLU A 50 -7.65 6.60 8.73
N PRO A 51 -7.67 5.24 8.69
CA PRO A 51 -7.71 4.47 7.44
C PRO A 51 -8.85 4.80 6.48
N TYR A 52 -10.03 5.16 6.98
CA TYR A 52 -11.19 5.48 6.15
C TYR A 52 -11.11 6.85 5.47
N LEU A 53 -10.07 7.64 5.74
CA LEU A 53 -9.73 8.83 4.95
C LEU A 53 -9.06 8.48 3.61
N MET A 54 -8.60 7.24 3.41
CA MET A 54 -8.08 6.80 2.12
C MET A 54 -9.25 6.53 1.16
N LEU A 55 -9.22 7.16 -0.02
CA LEU A 55 -10.22 6.91 -1.06
C LEU A 55 -10.29 5.41 -1.39
N GLY A 56 -11.49 4.86 -1.51
CA GLY A 56 -11.72 3.45 -1.82
C GLY A 56 -11.70 2.51 -0.61
N MET A 57 -11.26 2.96 0.58
CA MET A 57 -11.13 2.10 1.76
C MET A 57 -12.48 1.52 2.20
N ARG A 58 -13.55 2.33 2.19
CA ARG A 58 -14.89 1.88 2.61
C ARG A 58 -15.43 0.83 1.65
N GLU A 59 -15.26 1.06 0.35
CA GLU A 59 -15.69 0.18 -0.72
C GLU A 59 -14.93 -1.16 -0.67
N ALA A 60 -13.60 -1.11 -0.52
CA ALA A 60 -12.75 -2.30 -0.41
C ALA A 60 -13.14 -3.18 0.78
N VAL A 61 -13.32 -2.56 1.96
CA VAL A 61 -13.74 -3.28 3.18
C VAL A 61 -15.13 -3.90 3.01
N ALA A 62 -16.09 -3.16 2.46
CA ALA A 62 -17.44 -3.67 2.23
C ALA A 62 -17.43 -4.87 1.26
N ARG A 63 -16.61 -4.83 0.20
CA ARG A 63 -16.50 -5.93 -0.77
C ARG A 63 -15.82 -7.16 -0.19
N LEU A 64 -14.80 -6.97 0.64
CA LEU A 64 -14.16 -8.07 1.36
C LEU A 64 -15.12 -8.72 2.35
N GLN A 65 -15.89 -7.92 3.10
CA GLN A 65 -16.90 -8.46 4.01
C GLN A 65 -17.95 -9.28 3.25
N LEU A 66 -18.44 -8.77 2.11
CA LEU A 66 -19.37 -9.51 1.25
C LEU A 66 -18.79 -10.83 0.74
N ALA A 67 -17.50 -10.84 0.33
CA ALA A 67 -16.83 -12.07 -0.10
C ALA A 67 -16.79 -13.12 1.02
N ILE A 68 -16.49 -12.68 2.25
CA ILE A 68 -16.41 -13.54 3.42
C ILE A 68 -17.81 -14.09 3.77
N ASP A 69 -18.82 -13.23 3.83
CA ASP A 69 -20.19 -13.61 4.18
C ASP A 69 -20.80 -14.59 3.16
N ASN A 70 -20.43 -14.45 1.88
CA ASN A 70 -20.86 -15.32 0.79
C ASN A 70 -19.97 -16.55 0.57
N ASP A 71 -18.94 -16.77 1.41
CA ASP A 71 -17.98 -17.88 1.27
C ASP A 71 -17.27 -17.90 -0.12
N GLU A 72 -17.07 -16.71 -0.71
CA GLU A 72 -16.37 -16.52 -1.98
C GLU A 72 -14.86 -16.78 -1.81
N ARG A 73 -14.23 -17.31 -2.87
CA ARG A 73 -12.77 -17.48 -2.89
C ARG A 73 -12.09 -16.13 -3.17
N ILE A 74 -11.17 -15.74 -2.30
CA ILE A 74 -10.37 -14.51 -2.39
C ILE A 74 -8.91 -14.85 -2.70
N LEU A 75 -8.39 -14.36 -3.82
CA LEU A 75 -6.98 -14.49 -4.17
C LEU A 75 -6.22 -13.25 -3.69
N ILE A 76 -5.12 -13.45 -2.98
CA ILE A 76 -4.14 -12.38 -2.72
C ILE A 76 -3.08 -12.44 -3.81
N TYR A 77 -2.88 -11.36 -4.55
CA TYR A 77 -1.86 -11.26 -5.58
C TYR A 77 -0.72 -10.36 -5.08
N GLY A 78 0.40 -10.93 -4.66
CA GLY A 78 1.54 -10.16 -4.14
C GLY A 78 2.59 -9.84 -5.20
N ASP A 79 3.46 -8.87 -4.93
CA ASP A 79 4.75 -8.74 -5.61
C ASP A 79 5.80 -9.70 -5.00
N TYR A 80 6.88 -9.97 -5.74
CA TYR A 80 7.93 -10.94 -5.37
C TYR A 80 9.00 -10.38 -4.42
N ASP A 81 9.01 -9.07 -4.17
CA ASP A 81 10.00 -8.45 -3.30
C ASP A 81 9.60 -8.55 -1.80
N VAL A 82 10.36 -7.92 -0.92
CA VAL A 82 10.14 -8.02 0.53
C VAL A 82 8.84 -7.35 0.95
N ASP A 83 8.44 -6.23 0.34
CA ASP A 83 7.22 -5.53 0.72
C ASP A 83 6.00 -6.33 0.26
N GLY A 84 5.97 -6.72 -1.02
CA GLY A 84 4.92 -7.56 -1.59
C GLY A 84 4.72 -8.90 -0.88
N THR A 85 5.81 -9.62 -0.57
CA THR A 85 5.71 -10.93 0.11
C THR A 85 5.31 -10.80 1.57
N THR A 86 5.80 -9.77 2.28
CA THR A 86 5.42 -9.52 3.68
C THR A 86 3.97 -9.08 3.78
N GLY A 87 3.53 -8.13 2.96
CA GLY A 87 2.14 -7.68 2.90
C GLY A 87 1.18 -8.82 2.55
N THR A 88 1.56 -9.67 1.60
CA THR A 88 0.80 -10.89 1.24
C THR A 88 0.64 -11.81 2.46
N ALA A 89 1.71 -12.06 3.22
CA ALA A 89 1.64 -12.90 4.41
C ALA A 89 0.76 -12.30 5.52
N VAL A 90 0.82 -10.98 5.72
CA VAL A 90 -0.01 -10.24 6.68
C VAL A 90 -1.50 -10.37 6.30
N LEU A 91 -1.83 -10.06 5.04
CA LEU A 91 -3.22 -10.10 4.57
C LEU A 91 -3.77 -11.54 4.56
N LEU A 92 -2.96 -12.52 4.14
CA LEU A 92 -3.33 -13.94 4.18
C LEU A 92 -3.68 -14.38 5.60
N ARG A 93 -2.87 -13.97 6.58
CA ARG A 93 -3.13 -14.28 7.99
C ARG A 93 -4.40 -13.60 8.49
N ALA A 94 -4.61 -12.32 8.17
CA ALA A 94 -5.80 -11.58 8.58
C ALA A 94 -7.08 -12.20 8.01
N LEU A 95 -7.12 -12.48 6.70
CA LEU A 95 -8.27 -13.10 6.05
C LEU A 95 -8.57 -14.50 6.60
N LYS A 96 -7.55 -15.30 6.89
CA LYS A 96 -7.73 -16.61 7.54
C LYS A 96 -8.33 -16.48 8.95
N LEU A 97 -7.89 -15.49 9.73
CA LEU A 97 -8.45 -15.23 11.07
C LEU A 97 -9.93 -14.81 10.99
N LEU A 98 -10.32 -14.14 9.92
CA LEU A 98 -11.70 -13.74 9.64
C LEU A 98 -12.55 -14.86 9.01
N GLY A 99 -11.99 -16.06 8.79
CA GLY A 99 -12.72 -17.21 8.24
C GLY A 99 -12.84 -17.24 6.71
N ALA A 100 -12.10 -16.39 5.98
CA ALA A 100 -12.20 -16.31 4.53
C ALA A 100 -11.60 -17.55 3.82
N ARG A 101 -12.20 -17.95 2.68
CA ARG A 101 -11.58 -18.90 1.74
C ARG A 101 -10.55 -18.19 0.89
N THR A 102 -9.29 -18.20 1.33
CA THR A 102 -8.22 -17.45 0.66
C THR A 102 -7.08 -18.33 0.14
N GLY A 103 -6.56 -17.95 -1.02
CA GLY A 103 -5.28 -18.41 -1.57
C GLY A 103 -4.39 -17.22 -1.90
N PHE A 104 -3.17 -17.47 -2.32
CA PHE A 104 -2.24 -16.42 -2.76
C PHE A 104 -1.51 -16.81 -4.04
N HIS A 105 -1.10 -15.81 -4.79
CA HIS A 105 -0.18 -15.91 -5.92
C HIS A 105 0.92 -14.86 -5.76
N VAL A 106 2.17 -15.28 -5.90
CA VAL A 106 3.33 -14.38 -6.01
C VAL A 106 4.02 -14.75 -7.32
N PRO A 107 4.13 -13.82 -8.29
CA PRO A 107 4.63 -14.13 -9.61
C PRO A 107 6.11 -14.47 -9.57
N HIS A 108 6.52 -15.42 -10.41
CA HIS A 108 7.94 -15.68 -10.60
C HIS A 108 8.53 -14.70 -11.62
N ARG A 109 9.36 -13.77 -11.13
CA ARG A 109 9.91 -12.63 -11.91
C ARG A 109 10.48 -13.01 -13.28
N PHE A 110 11.18 -14.13 -13.39
CA PHE A 110 11.85 -14.51 -14.65
C PHE A 110 10.94 -15.18 -15.68
N THR A 111 9.82 -15.74 -15.25
CA THR A 111 8.93 -16.54 -16.12
C THR A 111 7.60 -15.86 -16.38
N GLU A 112 7.14 -15.03 -15.43
CA GLU A 112 5.86 -14.32 -15.51
C GLU A 112 6.02 -12.81 -15.71
N GLY A 113 7.20 -12.24 -15.37
CA GLY A 113 7.44 -10.81 -15.47
C GLY A 113 7.07 -10.01 -14.21
N TYR A 114 6.84 -8.71 -14.38
CA TYR A 114 6.51 -7.76 -13.30
C TYR A 114 5.02 -7.41 -13.31
N GLY A 115 4.43 -7.22 -12.13
CA GLY A 115 3.05 -6.79 -11.97
C GLY A 115 2.01 -7.87 -12.32
N ILE A 116 0.74 -7.47 -12.25
CA ILE A 116 -0.40 -8.38 -12.48
C ILE A 116 -0.44 -8.83 -13.93
N GLN A 117 -0.49 -10.14 -14.15
CA GLN A 117 -0.60 -10.75 -15.47
C GLN A 117 -2.01 -11.26 -15.74
N GLN A 118 -2.57 -10.98 -16.92
CA GLN A 118 -3.90 -11.45 -17.31
C GLN A 118 -4.03 -12.98 -17.19
N ALA A 119 -3.01 -13.73 -17.62
CA ALA A 119 -3.01 -15.21 -17.54
C ALA A 119 -3.18 -15.73 -16.09
N ALA A 120 -2.67 -14.99 -15.10
CA ALA A 120 -2.85 -15.35 -13.69
C ALA A 120 -4.28 -15.05 -13.21
N LEU A 121 -4.90 -13.97 -13.72
CA LEU A 121 -6.31 -13.65 -13.45
C LEU A 121 -7.26 -14.65 -14.13
N GLU A 122 -6.96 -15.07 -15.36
CA GLU A 122 -7.68 -16.14 -16.07
C GLU A 122 -7.65 -17.45 -15.28
N LYS A 123 -6.46 -17.84 -14.82
CA LYS A 123 -6.29 -19.01 -13.96
C LYS A 123 -7.09 -18.88 -12.66
N ALA A 124 -7.02 -17.73 -12.00
CA ALA A 124 -7.77 -17.47 -10.77
C ALA A 124 -9.29 -17.59 -11.01
N LEU A 125 -9.81 -16.97 -12.06
CA LEU A 125 -11.22 -17.07 -12.41
C LEU A 125 -11.63 -18.52 -12.72
N GLY A 126 -10.79 -19.27 -13.44
CA GLY A 126 -11.01 -20.70 -13.72
C GLY A 126 -10.98 -21.60 -12.48
N GLU A 127 -10.20 -21.22 -11.46
CA GLU A 127 -10.19 -21.88 -10.14
C GLU A 127 -11.37 -21.45 -9.24
N GLY A 128 -12.21 -20.52 -9.71
CA GLY A 128 -13.41 -20.07 -9.01
C GLY A 128 -13.18 -18.93 -8.01
N TYR A 129 -12.05 -18.22 -8.09
CA TYR A 129 -11.89 -16.96 -7.37
C TYR A 129 -12.86 -15.91 -7.91
N LYS A 130 -13.47 -15.14 -7.00
CA LYS A 130 -14.42 -14.05 -7.31
C LYS A 130 -13.87 -12.67 -6.99
N LEU A 131 -12.87 -12.61 -6.13
CA LEU A 131 -12.19 -11.39 -5.72
C LEU A 131 -10.68 -11.61 -5.74
N VAL A 132 -9.96 -10.67 -6.32
CA VAL A 132 -8.50 -10.54 -6.20
C VAL A 132 -8.18 -9.30 -5.39
N VAL A 133 -7.28 -9.42 -4.41
CA VAL A 133 -6.69 -8.28 -3.70
C VAL A 133 -5.22 -8.26 -4.04
N SER A 134 -4.77 -7.24 -4.77
CA SER A 134 -3.35 -7.08 -5.05
C SER A 134 -2.63 -6.42 -3.88
N VAL A 135 -1.37 -6.78 -3.68
CA VAL A 135 -0.49 -6.22 -2.65
C VAL A 135 0.81 -5.82 -3.32
N ASP A 136 1.15 -4.54 -3.18
CA ASP A 136 2.37 -3.92 -3.71
C ASP A 136 2.49 -3.98 -5.24
N CYS A 137 1.34 -4.13 -5.92
CA CYS A 137 1.28 -4.07 -7.37
C CYS A 137 -0.13 -3.76 -7.85
N GLY A 138 -0.25 -3.48 -9.15
CA GLY A 138 -1.52 -3.38 -9.85
C GLY A 138 -1.90 -1.97 -10.29
N ILE A 139 -1.32 -0.91 -9.72
CA ILE A 139 -1.71 0.49 -10.04
C ILE A 139 -1.43 0.90 -11.50
N ARG A 140 -0.70 0.07 -12.27
CA ARG A 140 -0.41 0.24 -13.70
C ARG A 140 -0.85 -0.96 -14.55
N ALA A 141 -1.65 -1.87 -14.01
CA ALA A 141 -2.04 -3.10 -14.71
C ALA A 141 -3.32 -2.91 -15.55
N HIS A 142 -3.35 -1.92 -16.44
CA HIS A 142 -4.54 -1.52 -17.20
C HIS A 142 -5.19 -2.67 -17.97
N GLU A 143 -4.47 -3.28 -18.92
CA GLU A 143 -5.01 -4.35 -19.77
C GLU A 143 -5.54 -5.55 -18.97
N PRO A 144 -4.79 -6.16 -18.02
CA PRO A 144 -5.31 -7.24 -17.18
C PRO A 144 -6.56 -6.87 -16.39
N LEU A 145 -6.67 -5.62 -15.91
CA LEU A 145 -7.80 -5.20 -15.09
C LEU A 145 -9.03 -4.82 -15.92
N TYR A 146 -8.86 -4.31 -17.15
CA TYR A 146 -9.96 -4.22 -18.10
C TYR A 146 -10.52 -5.60 -18.42
N TRP A 147 -9.64 -6.59 -18.63
CA TRP A 147 -10.06 -7.98 -18.82
C TRP A 147 -10.83 -8.49 -17.61
N ALA A 148 -10.32 -8.28 -16.39
CA ALA A 148 -10.96 -8.75 -15.16
C ALA A 148 -12.37 -8.19 -14.98
N GLN A 149 -12.52 -6.87 -15.17
CA GLN A 149 -13.82 -6.19 -15.12
C GLN A 149 -14.81 -6.76 -16.15
N ALA A 150 -14.36 -6.97 -17.40
CA ALA A 150 -15.21 -7.52 -18.46
C ALA A 150 -15.69 -8.96 -18.17
N HIS A 151 -14.98 -9.71 -17.32
CA HIS A 151 -15.28 -11.09 -16.97
C HIS A 151 -15.88 -11.24 -15.56
N GLY A 152 -16.23 -10.13 -14.89
CA GLY A 152 -16.85 -10.14 -13.57
C GLY A 152 -15.93 -10.67 -12.47
N LEU A 153 -14.62 -10.49 -12.63
CA LEU A 153 -13.63 -10.72 -11.58
C LEU A 153 -13.32 -9.39 -10.90
N ASP A 154 -13.76 -9.23 -9.65
CA ASP A 154 -13.47 -8.01 -8.91
C ASP A 154 -12.01 -7.97 -8.50
N VAL A 155 -11.38 -6.79 -8.64
CA VAL A 155 -10.00 -6.55 -8.23
C VAL A 155 -9.98 -5.34 -7.28
N ILE A 156 -9.42 -5.52 -6.08
CA ILE A 156 -9.05 -4.44 -5.17
C ILE A 156 -7.54 -4.25 -5.27
N ILE A 157 -7.10 -3.03 -5.57
CA ILE A 157 -5.67 -2.70 -5.64
C ILE A 157 -5.23 -2.17 -4.28
N THR A 158 -4.16 -2.74 -3.72
CA THR A 158 -3.42 -2.11 -2.61
C THR A 158 -1.97 -1.89 -3.04
N ASP A 159 -1.61 -0.63 -3.26
CA ASP A 159 -0.35 -0.27 -3.91
C ASP A 159 0.09 1.12 -3.44
N HIS A 160 1.39 1.38 -3.37
CA HIS A 160 1.95 2.68 -3.01
C HIS A 160 2.62 3.40 -4.19
N HIS A 161 2.71 2.74 -5.35
CA HIS A 161 3.38 3.28 -6.53
C HIS A 161 2.56 4.42 -7.16
N LEU A 162 3.20 5.17 -8.06
CA LEU A 162 2.52 6.20 -8.83
C LEU A 162 1.64 5.56 -9.92
N PRO A 163 0.39 6.00 -10.09
CA PRO A 163 -0.42 5.61 -11.25
C PRO A 163 0.24 6.08 -12.55
N ASP A 164 -0.33 5.66 -13.68
CA ASP A 164 0.07 6.21 -14.97
C ASP A 164 -0.25 7.72 -15.03
N GLU A 165 0.65 8.52 -15.61
CA GLU A 165 0.48 9.97 -15.68
C GLU A 165 -0.61 10.38 -16.68
N ASP A 166 -0.77 9.61 -17.76
CA ASP A 166 -1.70 9.90 -18.85
C ASP A 166 -3.05 9.17 -18.64
N GLU A 167 -3.01 7.92 -18.16
CA GLU A 167 -4.22 7.09 -18.00
C GLU A 167 -4.79 7.06 -16.58
N GLY A 168 -4.02 7.50 -15.57
CA GLY A 168 -4.42 7.42 -14.17
C GLY A 168 -4.41 5.98 -13.63
N ALA A 169 -5.36 5.66 -12.75
CA ALA A 169 -5.47 4.31 -12.18
C ALA A 169 -6.35 3.41 -13.09
N PRO A 170 -6.02 2.10 -13.19
CA PRO A 170 -6.79 1.16 -13.99
C PRO A 170 -8.17 0.87 -13.39
N PRO A 171 -9.10 0.27 -14.16
CA PRO A 171 -10.40 -0.09 -13.64
C PRO A 171 -10.27 -1.15 -12.54
N ALA A 172 -10.71 -0.83 -11.34
CA ALA A 172 -10.72 -1.73 -10.20
C ALA A 172 -11.99 -1.51 -9.39
N PHE A 173 -12.39 -2.50 -8.61
CA PHE A 173 -13.49 -2.35 -7.65
C PHE A 173 -13.17 -1.23 -6.64
N ALA A 174 -11.91 -1.21 -6.16
CA ALA A 174 -11.38 -0.15 -5.33
C ALA A 174 -9.86 -0.04 -5.53
N VAL A 175 -9.33 1.16 -5.36
CA VAL A 175 -7.89 1.46 -5.43
C VAL A 175 -7.44 2.11 -4.14
N LEU A 176 -6.67 1.38 -3.33
CA LEU A 176 -6.09 1.85 -2.08
C LEU A 176 -4.65 2.26 -2.33
N ASN A 177 -4.36 3.56 -2.20
CA ASN A 177 -3.04 4.11 -2.40
C ASN A 177 -2.77 5.27 -1.45
N ILE A 178 -1.55 5.35 -0.91
CA ILE A 178 -1.15 6.39 0.05
C ILE A 178 -1.18 7.82 -0.52
N ARG A 179 -1.39 7.99 -1.83
CA ARG A 179 -1.55 9.32 -2.45
C ARG A 179 -3.01 9.77 -2.54
N THR A 180 -3.95 8.94 -2.13
CA THR A 180 -5.39 9.22 -2.24
C THR A 180 -6.05 9.53 -0.88
N TRP A 181 -5.25 9.82 0.16
CA TRP A 181 -5.76 10.32 1.44
C TRP A 181 -6.50 11.65 1.25
N GLN A 182 -7.69 11.74 1.84
CA GLN A 182 -8.52 12.94 1.88
C GLN A 182 -8.51 13.52 3.28
N GLY A 183 -7.88 14.68 3.47
CA GLY A 183 -7.77 15.34 4.78
C GLY A 183 -6.56 16.25 4.87
#